data_AF-A0A8J6MUG8-F1
#
_entry.id   AF-A0A8J6MUG8-F1
#
_cell.length_a   1.000
_cell.length_b   1.000
_cell.length_c   1.000
_cell.angle_alpha   90.00
_cell.angle_beta   90.00
_cell.angle_gamma   90.00
#
_symmetry.space_group_name_H-M   'P 1'
#
loop_
_entity.id
_entity.type
_entity.pdbx_description
1 polymer ?
#
loop_
_entity_poly.entity_id
_entity_poly.type
_entity_poly.pdbx_seq_one_letter_code
_entity_poly.pdbx_strand_id
1 'polypeptide(L)'
;MATAATKTTTVQETLNQQVANWTVMFTKLHNYHWYVTGENFFDLHEKFEEMYNYAGEKLDELAERILALQGNPVATLKECLAISTIDEASGGETSKQMLKQLLKDFDQLVSELKAAIKVTEKEEDDSTADLYIQIIADLQKNTWMLRAYAGSK
;
A
#
# COMPACT_ATOMS: atom_id res chain seq x y z
N MET A 1 32.45 -19.46 16.64
CA MET A 1 31.12 -18.85 16.81
C MET A 1 30.55 -18.63 15.42
N ALA A 2 29.43 -19.26 15.08
CA ALA A 2 28.78 -19.04 13.79
C ALA A 2 28.21 -17.62 13.77
N THR A 3 28.72 -16.77 12.88
CA THR A 3 28.12 -15.48 12.57
C THR A 3 26.72 -15.75 12.02
N ALA A 4 25.68 -15.31 12.73
CA ALA A 4 24.33 -15.30 12.20
C ALA A 4 24.36 -14.50 10.89
N ALA A 5 24.12 -15.18 9.77
CA ALA A 5 23.96 -14.50 8.50
C ALA A 5 22.74 -13.59 8.63
N THR A 6 22.95 -12.28 8.64
CA THR A 6 21.86 -11.31 8.48
C THR A 6 21.18 -11.62 7.17
N LYS A 7 19.93 -12.12 7.24
CA LYS A 7 19.10 -12.38 6.06
C LYS A 7 18.91 -11.04 5.33
N THR A 8 19.53 -10.89 4.17
CA THR A 8 19.36 -9.70 3.32
C THR A 8 18.00 -9.77 2.65
N THR A 9 17.22 -8.70 2.73
CA THR A 9 15.95 -8.56 2.02
C THR A 9 16.19 -8.47 0.51
N THR A 10 15.45 -9.24 -0.28
CA THR A 10 15.53 -9.23 -1.76
C THR A 10 14.44 -8.35 -2.39
N VAL A 11 14.58 -7.99 -3.67
CA VAL A 11 13.54 -7.25 -4.40
C VAL A 11 12.21 -8.02 -4.46
N GLN A 12 12.25 -9.36 -4.61
CA GLN A 12 11.05 -10.17 -4.61
C GLN A 12 10.34 -10.19 -3.25
N GLU A 13 11.09 -10.11 -2.14
CA GLU A 13 10.51 -9.99 -0.80
C GLU A 13 9.85 -8.61 -0.61
N THR A 14 10.46 -7.53 -1.10
CA THR A 14 9.84 -6.19 -1.03
C THR A 14 8.59 -6.09 -1.89
N LEU A 15 8.59 -6.67 -3.09
CA LEU A 15 7.41 -6.72 -3.94
C LEU A 15 6.28 -7.52 -3.29
N ASN A 16 6.57 -8.69 -2.71
CA ASN A 16 5.55 -9.49 -2.03
C ASN A 16 4.93 -8.78 -0.82
N GLN A 17 5.76 -8.04 -0.07
CA GLN A 17 5.26 -7.17 0.99
C GLN A 17 4.27 -6.12 0.44
N GLN A 18 4.59 -5.50 -0.69
CA GLN A 18 3.70 -4.51 -1.29
C GLN A 18 2.43 -5.15 -1.88
N VAL A 19 2.51 -6.32 -2.54
CA VAL A 19 1.30 -7.06 -2.97
C VAL A 19 0.38 -7.34 -1.77
N ALA A 20 0.93 -7.79 -0.64
CA ALA A 20 0.16 -8.01 0.58
C ALA A 20 -0.47 -6.73 1.12
N ASN A 21 0.30 -5.65 1.22
CA ASN A 21 -0.19 -4.35 1.69
C ASN A 21 -1.33 -3.82 0.81
N TRP A 22 -1.16 -3.86 -0.51
CA TRP A 22 -2.17 -3.38 -1.46
C TRP A 22 -3.40 -4.29 -1.50
N THR A 23 -3.25 -5.59 -1.25
CA THR A 23 -4.39 -6.50 -1.02
C THR A 23 -5.21 -6.08 0.19
N VAL A 24 -4.56 -5.83 1.33
CA VAL A 24 -5.25 -5.40 2.55
C VAL A 24 -5.86 -4.01 2.36
N MET A 25 -5.12 -3.08 1.74
CA MET A 25 -5.61 -1.73 1.42
C MET A 25 -6.84 -1.77 0.51
N PHE A 26 -6.84 -2.61 -0.52
CA PHE A 26 -7.98 -2.81 -1.42
C PHE A 26 -9.26 -3.20 -0.66
N THR A 27 -9.15 -4.19 0.23
CA THR A 27 -10.27 -4.64 1.07
C THR A 27 -10.67 -3.58 2.10
N LYS A 28 -9.68 -2.90 2.72
CA LYS A 28 -9.91 -1.83 3.69
C LYS A 28 -10.66 -0.64 3.08
N LEU A 29 -10.31 -0.25 1.86
CA LEU A 29 -10.97 0.84 1.16
C LEU A 29 -12.40 0.49 0.73
N HIS A 30 -12.68 -0.77 0.36
CA HIS A 30 -14.06 -1.24 0.19
C HIS A 30 -14.86 -1.14 1.49
N ASN A 31 -14.27 -1.52 2.62
CA ASN A 31 -14.91 -1.35 3.92
C ASN A 31 -15.26 0.12 4.17
N TYR A 32 -14.30 1.03 3.98
CA TYR A 32 -14.55 2.46 4.15
C TYR A 32 -15.60 3.01 3.18
N HIS A 33 -15.54 2.61 1.90
CA HIS A 33 -16.54 2.96 0.89
C HIS A 33 -17.96 2.52 1.30
N TRP A 34 -18.12 1.30 1.80
CA TRP A 34 -19.44 0.79 2.19
C TRP A 34 -19.97 1.37 3.51
N TYR A 35 -19.08 1.65 4.47
CA TYR A 35 -19.49 1.99 5.84
C TYR A 35 -19.32 3.47 6.20
N VAL A 36 -18.77 4.30 5.32
CA VAL A 36 -18.71 5.75 5.56
C VAL A 36 -20.13 6.32 5.68
N THR A 37 -20.32 7.21 6.66
CA THR A 37 -21.58 7.90 6.91
C THR A 37 -21.31 9.33 7.41
N GLY A 38 -22.34 10.17 7.44
CA GLY A 38 -22.27 11.55 7.94
C GLY A 38 -22.24 12.60 6.82
N GLU A 39 -21.93 13.84 7.19
CA GLU A 39 -22.03 15.02 6.31
C GLU A 39 -21.17 14.92 5.04
N ASN A 40 -20.07 14.17 5.13
CA ASN A 40 -19.08 13.98 4.08
C ASN A 40 -19.31 12.71 3.24
N PHE A 41 -20.49 12.08 3.37
CA PHE A 41 -20.77 10.77 2.76
C PHE A 41 -20.48 10.75 1.25
N PHE A 42 -21.08 11.65 0.48
CA PHE A 42 -20.99 11.61 -0.98
C PHE A 42 -19.55 11.77 -1.48
N ASP A 43 -18.81 12.73 -0.91
CA ASP A 43 -17.41 12.98 -1.30
C ASP A 43 -16.51 11.79 -0.96
N LEU A 44 -16.62 11.26 0.25
CA LEU A 44 -15.74 10.19 0.71
C LEU A 44 -16.11 8.84 0.11
N HIS A 45 -17.39 8.57 -0.13
CA HIS A 45 -17.84 7.34 -0.77
C HIS A 45 -17.23 7.21 -2.17
N GLU A 46 -17.37 8.24 -3.00
CA GLU A 46 -16.76 8.28 -4.34
C GLU A 46 -15.23 8.25 -4.26
N LYS A 47 -14.63 8.99 -3.31
CA LYS A 47 -13.18 9.02 -3.18
C LYS A 47 -12.59 7.68 -2.77
N PHE A 48 -13.24 6.93 -1.88
CA PHE A 48 -12.78 5.60 -1.50
C PHE A 48 -12.91 4.59 -2.65
N GLU A 49 -13.88 4.78 -3.56
CA GLU A 49 -13.98 4.00 -4.80
C GLU A 49 -12.82 4.27 -5.76
N GLU A 50 -12.52 5.54 -6.03
CA GLU A 50 -11.34 5.90 -6.81
C GLU A 50 -10.07 5.24 -6.24
N MET A 51 -9.92 5.25 -4.91
CA MET A 51 -8.76 4.69 -4.24
C MET A 51 -8.70 3.17 -4.25
N TYR A 52 -9.83 2.45 -4.09
CA TYR A 52 -9.78 0.99 -4.18
C TYR A 52 -9.51 0.52 -5.60
N ASN A 53 -9.97 1.26 -6.62
CA ASN A 53 -9.67 0.93 -8.02
C ASN A 53 -8.16 1.07 -8.27
N TYR A 54 -7.59 2.19 -7.82
CA TYR A 54 -6.13 2.39 -7.85
C TYR A 54 -5.37 1.29 -7.09
N ALA A 55 -5.85 0.89 -5.90
CA ALA A 55 -5.23 -0.19 -5.14
C ALA A 55 -5.25 -1.53 -5.90
N GLY A 56 -6.33 -1.82 -6.64
CA GLY A 56 -6.42 -2.98 -7.51
C GLY A 56 -5.42 -2.94 -8.67
N GLU A 57 -5.27 -1.79 -9.32
CA GLU A 57 -4.26 -1.58 -10.37
C GLU A 57 -2.84 -1.81 -9.85
N LYS A 58 -2.51 -1.23 -8.68
CA LYS A 58 -1.16 -1.40 -8.09
C LYS A 58 -0.88 -2.79 -7.59
N LEU A 59 -1.88 -3.48 -7.05
CA LEU A 59 -1.76 -4.90 -6.70
C LEU A 59 -1.33 -5.73 -7.92
N ASP A 60 -2.00 -5.53 -9.06
CA ASP A 60 -1.74 -6.28 -10.28
C ASP A 60 -0.36 -5.96 -10.87
N GLU A 61 -0.03 -4.67 -11.03
CA GLU A 61 1.29 -4.22 -11.51
C GLU A 61 2.45 -4.80 -10.67
N LEU A 62 2.31 -4.83 -9.35
CA LEU A 62 3.32 -5.38 -8.44
C LEU A 62 3.43 -6.90 -8.54
N ALA A 63 2.30 -7.61 -8.65
CA ALA A 63 2.29 -9.06 -8.79
C ALA A 63 2.88 -9.50 -10.13
N GLU A 64 2.52 -8.82 -11.22
CA GLU A 64 3.10 -9.06 -12.55
C GLU A 64 4.59 -8.72 -12.58
N ARG A 65 5.04 -7.70 -11.84
CA ARG A 65 6.48 -7.42 -11.70
C ARG A 65 7.23 -8.57 -11.06
N ILE A 66 6.66 -9.23 -10.05
CA ILE A 66 7.24 -10.43 -9.43
C ILE A 66 7.35 -11.56 -10.46
N LEU A 67 6.30 -11.79 -11.25
CA LEU A 67 6.28 -12.82 -12.30
C LEU A 67 7.32 -12.53 -13.38
N ALA A 68 7.50 -11.26 -13.78
CA ALA A 68 8.52 -10.85 -14.74
C ALA A 68 9.95 -11.12 -14.23
N LEU A 69 10.15 -11.08 -12.92
CA LEU A 69 11.39 -11.47 -12.24
C LEU A 69 11.48 -12.99 -11.96
N GLN A 70 10.57 -13.79 -12.54
CA GLN A 70 10.47 -15.25 -12.34
C GLN A 70 10.23 -15.65 -10.87
N GLY A 71 9.65 -14.74 -10.07
CA GLY A 71 9.24 -14.99 -8.70
C GLY A 71 7.80 -15.51 -8.60
N ASN A 72 7.32 -15.69 -7.37
CA ASN A 72 5.95 -16.10 -7.08
C ASN A 72 5.27 -15.04 -6.19
N PRO A 73 4.21 -14.36 -6.68
CA PRO A 73 3.46 -13.43 -5.85
C PRO A 73 2.64 -14.18 -4.80
N VAL A 74 2.53 -13.62 -3.60
CA VAL A 74 1.53 -14.05 -2.63
C VAL A 74 0.14 -13.85 -3.22
N ALA A 75 -0.72 -14.86 -3.08
CA ALA A 75 -1.99 -14.90 -3.79
C ALA A 75 -3.16 -15.41 -2.94
N THR A 76 -2.93 -15.58 -1.64
CA THR A 76 -3.98 -15.95 -0.68
C THR A 76 -4.08 -14.92 0.43
N LEU A 77 -5.31 -14.68 0.91
CA LEU A 77 -5.55 -13.75 2.02
C LEU A 77 -4.72 -14.12 3.26
N LYS A 78 -4.53 -15.41 3.53
CA LYS A 78 -3.71 -15.89 4.65
C LYS A 78 -2.25 -15.44 4.51
N GLU A 79 -1.67 -15.56 3.32
CA GLU A 79 -0.30 -15.12 3.07
C GLU A 79 -0.18 -13.61 3.13
N CYS A 80 -1.12 -12.88 2.50
CA CYS A 80 -1.14 -11.43 2.54
C CYS A 80 -1.22 -10.92 3.99
N LEU A 81 -2.15 -11.44 4.80
CA LEU A 81 -2.27 -11.05 6.22
C LEU A 81 -1.05 -11.43 7.06
N ALA A 82 -0.31 -12.47 6.70
CA ALA A 82 0.87 -12.89 7.44
C ALA A 82 2.06 -11.94 7.25
N ILE A 83 2.14 -11.25 6.12
CA ILE A 83 3.26 -10.36 5.82
C ILE A 83 2.87 -8.89 5.76
N SER A 84 1.61 -8.54 5.46
CA SER A 84 1.14 -7.16 5.38
C SER A 84 1.54 -6.35 6.62
N THR A 85 2.02 -5.13 6.38
CA THR A 85 2.28 -4.12 7.41
C THR A 85 1.10 -3.16 7.56
N ILE A 86 0.10 -3.24 6.68
CA ILE A 86 -1.17 -2.52 6.76
C ILE A 86 -2.19 -3.40 7.47
N ASP A 87 -2.87 -2.82 8.47
CA ASP A 87 -3.98 -3.46 9.18
C ASP A 87 -5.29 -3.30 8.43
N GLU A 88 -6.15 -4.31 8.50
CA GLU A 88 -7.54 -4.26 8.02
C GLU A 88 -8.34 -3.11 8.70
N ALA A 89 -9.46 -2.72 8.09
CA ALA A 89 -10.45 -1.90 8.78
C ALA A 89 -11.04 -2.69 9.96
N SER A 90 -11.24 -2.02 11.09
CA SER A 90 -11.89 -2.63 12.27
C SER A 90 -13.40 -2.74 12.09
N GLY A 91 -14.00 -1.88 11.26
CA GLY A 91 -15.44 -1.80 11.06
C GLY A 91 -16.10 -0.99 12.18
N GLY A 92 -16.58 0.20 11.85
CA GLY A 92 -17.23 1.13 12.78
C GLY A 92 -16.48 2.46 12.98
N GLU A 93 -15.45 2.70 12.18
CA GLU A 93 -14.75 3.98 12.13
C GLU A 93 -15.69 5.12 11.71
N THR A 94 -15.53 6.28 12.34
CA THR A 94 -16.06 7.54 11.80
C THR A 94 -15.26 7.96 10.57
N SER A 95 -15.85 8.79 9.70
CA SER A 95 -15.16 9.37 8.53
C SER A 95 -13.80 10.01 8.88
N LYS A 96 -13.72 10.70 10.03
CA LYS A 96 -12.46 11.27 10.54
C LYS A 96 -11.43 10.22 10.93
N GLN A 97 -11.86 9.10 11.52
CA GLN A 97 -10.96 7.99 11.85
C GLN A 97 -10.47 7.28 10.59
N MET A 98 -11.36 7.03 9.62
CA MET A 98 -11.00 6.46 8.32
C MET A 98 -9.90 7.29 7.65
N LEU A 99 -10.09 8.60 7.54
CA LEU A 99 -9.09 9.53 6.97
C LEU A 99 -7.77 9.52 7.75
N LYS A 100 -7.82 9.56 9.08
CA LYS A 100 -6.62 9.56 9.92
C LYS A 100 -5.81 8.27 9.74
N GLN A 101 -6.48 7.12 9.71
CA GLN A 101 -5.84 5.83 9.51
C GLN A 101 -5.25 5.74 8.10
N LEU A 102 -6.02 6.11 7.08
CA LEU A 102 -5.58 6.08 5.69
C LEU A 102 -4.34 6.95 5.45
N LEU A 103 -4.31 8.16 6.02
CA LEU A 103 -3.13 9.03 5.94
C LEU A 103 -1.90 8.42 6.59
N LYS A 104 -2.07 7.75 7.74
CA LYS A 104 -0.98 7.03 8.41
C LYS A 104 -0.49 5.87 7.55
N ASP A 105 -1.41 5.10 6.95
CA ASP A 105 -1.09 3.97 6.10
C ASP A 105 -0.32 4.44 4.84
N PHE A 106 -0.73 5.55 4.22
CA PHE A 106 0.00 6.13 3.09
C PHE A 106 1.41 6.62 3.46
N ASP A 107 1.57 7.29 4.61
CA ASP A 107 2.89 7.70 5.10
C ASP A 107 3.80 6.47 5.33
N GLN A 108 3.22 5.37 5.84
CA GLN A 108 3.92 4.11 6.04
C GLN A 108 4.33 3.46 4.72
N LEU A 109 3.42 3.33 3.75
CA LEU A 109 3.72 2.80 2.42
C LEU A 109 4.83 3.61 1.73
N VAL A 110 4.79 4.94 1.78
CA VAL A 110 5.85 5.78 1.22
C VAL A 110 7.20 5.50 1.90
N SER A 111 7.23 5.31 3.21
CA SER A 111 8.46 4.97 3.93
C SER A 111 9.01 3.60 3.51
N GLU A 112 8.13 2.61 3.38
CA GLU A 112 8.49 1.25 2.96
C GLU A 112 9.01 1.22 1.53
N LEU A 113 8.33 1.88 0.59
CA LEU A 113 8.76 1.98 -0.82
C LEU A 113 10.12 2.68 -0.94
N LYS A 114 10.37 3.74 -0.17
CA LYS A 114 11.69 4.38 -0.12
C LYS A 114 12.79 3.47 0.42
N ALA A 115 12.47 2.59 1.35
CA ALA A 115 13.42 1.58 1.82
C ALA A 115 13.63 0.48 0.77
N ALA A 116 12.58 0.07 0.08
CA ALA A 116 12.62 -0.93 -1.00
C ALA A 116 13.42 -0.45 -2.21
N ILE A 117 13.37 0.84 -2.56
CA ILE A 117 14.21 1.44 -3.62
C ILE A 117 15.71 1.22 -3.33
N LYS A 118 16.14 1.27 -2.07
CA LYS A 118 17.54 0.98 -1.71
C LYS A 118 17.93 -0.49 -1.89
N VAL A 119 16.94 -1.39 -1.95
CA VAL A 119 17.15 -2.81 -2.25
C VAL A 119 17.26 -2.98 -3.77
N THR A 120 16.36 -2.35 -4.55
CA THR A 120 16.40 -2.38 -6.02
C THR A 120 17.70 -1.78 -6.56
N GLU A 121 18.17 -0.67 -5.98
CA GLU A 121 19.46 -0.03 -6.35
C GLU A 121 20.67 -0.96 -6.13
N LYS A 122 20.63 -1.81 -5.10
CA LYS A 122 21.72 -2.77 -4.82
C LYS A 122 21.72 -3.96 -5.77
N GLU A 123 20.55 -4.33 -6.27
CA GLU A 123 20.36 -5.43 -7.22
C GLU A 123 20.32 -4.93 -8.67
N GLU A 124 20.57 -3.64 -8.91
CA GLU A 124 20.53 -2.99 -10.23
C GLU A 124 19.18 -3.19 -10.96
N ASP A 125 18.07 -3.25 -10.21
CA ASP A 125 16.72 -3.38 -10.74
C ASP A 125 16.03 -2.01 -10.89
N ASP A 126 16.44 -1.28 -11.92
CA ASP A 126 15.91 0.06 -12.21
C ASP A 126 14.40 0.06 -12.51
N SER A 127 13.88 -1.01 -13.11
CA SER A 127 12.46 -1.10 -13.46
C SER A 127 11.56 -1.21 -12.23
N THR A 128 11.98 -1.99 -11.22
CA THR A 128 11.24 -2.04 -9.95
C THR A 128 11.41 -0.73 -9.16
N ALA A 129 12.59 -0.12 -9.21
CA ALA A 129 12.82 1.19 -8.60
C ALA A 129 11.86 2.25 -9.16
N ASP A 130 11.73 2.31 -10.49
CA ASP A 130 10.84 3.24 -11.18
C ASP A 130 9.37 3.03 -10.80
N LEU A 131 8.90 1.78 -10.77
CA LEU A 131 7.55 1.45 -10.30
C LEU A 131 7.28 1.98 -8.89
N TYR A 132 8.22 1.76 -7.96
CA TYR A 132 8.10 2.27 -6.59
C TYR A 132 8.10 3.81 -6.52
N ILE A 133 8.90 4.48 -7.34
CA ILE A 133 8.92 5.95 -7.43
C ILE A 133 7.57 6.49 -7.91
N GLN A 134 6.96 5.88 -8.93
CA GLN A 134 5.65 6.26 -9.43
C GLN A 134 4.58 6.12 -8.34
N ILE A 135 4.53 4.98 -7.65
CA ILE A 135 3.59 4.75 -6.53
C ILE A 135 3.79 5.78 -5.42
N ILE A 136 5.04 6.12 -5.05
CA ILE A 136 5.32 7.15 -4.05
C ILE A 136 4.75 8.50 -4.48
N ALA A 137 4.95 8.91 -5.73
CA ALA A 137 4.48 10.20 -6.22
C ALA A 137 2.94 10.30 -6.14
N ASP A 138 2.23 9.25 -6.52
CA ASP A 138 0.78 9.17 -6.44
C ASP A 138 0.27 9.20 -5.00
N LEU A 139 0.91 8.43 -4.10
CA LEU A 139 0.57 8.44 -2.67
C LEU A 139 0.78 9.83 -2.06
N GLN A 140 1.87 10.52 -2.39
CA GLN A 140 2.13 11.87 -1.89
C GLN A 140 1.07 12.87 -2.36
N LYS A 141 0.65 12.77 -3.62
CA LYS A 141 -0.44 13.59 -4.17
C LYS A 141 -1.76 13.33 -3.44
N ASN A 142 -2.12 12.07 -3.25
CA ASN A 142 -3.34 11.69 -2.51
C ASN A 142 -3.29 12.15 -1.05
N THR A 143 -2.15 11.95 -0.37
CA THR A 143 -1.93 12.41 1.01
C THR A 143 -2.13 13.91 1.14
N TRP A 144 -1.60 14.72 0.22
CA TRP A 144 -1.83 16.17 0.20
C TRP A 144 -3.32 16.50 0.07
N MET A 145 -4.02 15.91 -0.90
CA MET A 145 -5.45 16.17 -1.12
C MET A 145 -6.29 15.79 0.09
N LEU A 146 -6.03 14.63 0.70
CA LEU A 146 -6.73 14.17 1.90
C LEU A 146 -6.43 15.04 3.13
N ARG A 147 -5.18 15.48 3.32
CA ARG A 147 -4.82 16.40 4.41
C ARG A 147 -5.55 17.74 4.24
N ALA A 148 -5.58 18.28 3.02
CA ALA A 148 -6.30 19.50 2.69
C ALA A 148 -7.80 19.36 2.98
N TYR A 149 -8.41 18.25 2.56
CA TYR A 149 -9.81 17.92 2.87
C TYR A 149 -10.07 17.85 4.38
N ALA A 150 -9.15 17.25 5.14
CA ALA A 150 -9.23 17.14 6.59
C ALA A 150 -8.92 18.45 7.34
N GLY A 151 -8.58 19.54 6.65
CA GLY A 151 -8.24 20.83 7.24
C GLY A 151 -6.87 20.86 7.93
N SER A 152 -5.99 19.91 7.62
CA SER A 152 -4.60 19.86 8.11
C SER A 152 -3.64 20.20 6.96
N LYS A 153 -2.64 21.05 7.20
CA LYS A 153 -1.60 21.36 6.19
C LYS A 153 -0.51 20.29 6.19
#